data_AF-C9LMM6-F1
#
_entry.id   AF-C9LMM6-F1
#
_cell.length_a   1.000
_cell.length_b   1.000
_cell.length_c   1.000
_cell.angle_alpha   90.00
_cell.angle_beta   90.00
_cell.angle_gamma   90.00
#
_symmetry.space_group_name_H-M   'P 1'
#
loop_
_entity.id
_entity.type
_entity.pdbx_description
1 polymer ?
#
loop_
_entity_poly.entity_id
_entity_poly.type
_entity_poly.pdbx_seq_one_letter_code
_entity_poly.pdbx_strand_id
1 'polypeptide(L)'
;MKEYLSILEKYEDKIDCFEQEDIKRLIGEVRLFWYRQKRYIRYFLSNIDKEDNVTYLSGAVRLDIKNSGHKEYIIVKGCKLVNDPLMKMTSFYHGTDGEVNFETANRYLKDCFSDMLVLLREYSEDFFVIPLETITTTDNDEYHKALVDAAEQMLLSFFSKRYGSIEEMKNDNSSYEELDNHLYSWIKERLVFDSIEDSKLSIEEKCKKALNAEKEYIPFMESMSESDLFFILVIQHCMGAMATFNCMQNLRIMPYIRNDIAFQYFDLLFHSSINGKFDILDYLQVLVPYILQKKFDFSEWDYEEVKQKMGEGVLIDYILENIVIEEDGYPRISDIVEKAKDYIEKLEMS
;
A
#
# COMPACT_ATOMS: atom_id res chain seq x y z
N MET A 1 -11.78 9.47 -17.65
CA MET A 1 -10.85 8.37 -18.00
C MET A 1 -10.46 8.33 -19.48
N LYS A 2 -11.39 8.39 -20.45
CA LYS A 2 -11.05 8.36 -21.89
C LYS A 2 -10.01 9.40 -22.35
N GLU A 3 -10.10 10.63 -21.85
CA GLU A 3 -9.09 11.67 -22.14
C GLU A 3 -7.72 11.35 -21.56
N TYR A 4 -7.67 10.63 -20.43
CA TYR A 4 -6.41 10.22 -19.84
C TYR A 4 -5.78 9.07 -20.63
N LEU A 5 -6.59 8.06 -21.00
CA LEU A 5 -6.17 6.98 -21.87
C LEU A 5 -5.56 7.53 -23.18
N SER A 6 -6.21 8.49 -23.83
CA SER A 6 -5.71 9.07 -25.09
C SER A 6 -4.38 9.83 -24.95
N ILE A 7 -4.00 10.26 -23.74
CA ILE A 7 -2.66 10.79 -23.47
C ILE A 7 -1.66 9.64 -23.49
N LEU A 8 -1.93 8.56 -22.75
CA LEU A 8 -1.03 7.42 -22.64
C LEU A 8 -0.84 6.70 -23.99
N GLU A 9 -1.90 6.55 -24.79
CA GLU A 9 -1.83 5.87 -26.10
C GLU A 9 -0.88 6.54 -27.09
N LYS A 10 -0.60 7.86 -26.95
CA LYS A 10 0.42 8.55 -27.78
C LYS A 10 1.83 8.01 -27.54
N TYR A 11 2.04 7.31 -26.43
CA TYR A 11 3.33 6.85 -25.95
C TYR A 11 3.49 5.33 -26.02
N GLU A 12 2.42 4.57 -26.25
CA GLU A 12 2.41 3.10 -26.23
C GLU A 12 3.46 2.49 -27.16
N ASP A 13 3.50 2.90 -28.44
CA ASP A 13 4.42 2.31 -29.43
C ASP A 13 5.92 2.60 -29.18
N LYS A 14 6.23 3.50 -28.23
CA LYS A 14 7.60 3.99 -28.00
C LYS A 14 8.07 3.86 -26.56
N ILE A 15 7.19 3.50 -25.62
CA ILE A 15 7.49 3.45 -24.19
C ILE A 15 8.66 2.52 -23.86
N ASP A 16 8.80 1.42 -24.60
CA ASP A 16 9.89 0.45 -24.40
C ASP A 16 11.27 1.06 -24.68
N CYS A 17 11.35 2.01 -25.61
CA CYS A 17 12.57 2.72 -25.99
C CYS A 17 12.82 3.98 -25.15
N PHE A 18 11.98 4.28 -24.16
CA PHE A 18 12.13 5.51 -23.38
C PHE A 18 13.31 5.45 -22.43
N GLU A 19 14.12 6.49 -22.52
CA GLU A 19 15.18 6.83 -21.57
C GLU A 19 14.66 7.82 -20.52
N GLN A 20 15.48 8.14 -19.52
CA GLN A 20 15.10 8.95 -18.37
C GLN A 20 14.44 10.30 -18.74
N GLU A 21 14.97 11.02 -19.73
CA GLU A 21 14.42 12.32 -20.15
C GLU A 21 13.05 12.19 -20.87
N ASP A 22 12.84 11.11 -21.62
CA ASP A 22 11.54 10.81 -22.23
C ASP A 22 10.49 10.47 -21.16
N ILE A 23 10.89 9.72 -20.14
CA ILE A 23 10.04 9.42 -18.99
C ILE A 23 9.67 10.68 -18.21
N LYS A 24 10.65 11.56 -17.92
CA LYS A 24 10.39 12.87 -17.28
C LYS A 24 9.39 13.70 -18.11
N ARG A 25 9.51 13.67 -19.44
CA ARG A 25 8.57 14.36 -20.34
C ARG A 25 7.16 13.76 -20.27
N LEU A 26 7.04 12.43 -20.28
CA LEU A 26 5.76 11.73 -20.11
C LEU A 26 5.10 12.11 -18.77
N ILE A 27 5.83 12.01 -17.66
CA ILE A 27 5.36 12.43 -16.33
C ILE A 27 4.93 13.89 -16.35
N GLY A 28 5.67 14.76 -17.04
CA GLY A 28 5.31 16.17 -17.22
C GLY A 28 3.95 16.38 -17.91
N GLU A 29 3.64 15.63 -18.97
CA GLU A 29 2.35 15.71 -19.66
C GLU A 29 1.20 15.20 -18.78
N VAL A 30 1.42 14.05 -18.11
CA VAL A 30 0.47 13.45 -17.17
C VAL A 30 0.17 14.39 -16.00
N ARG A 31 1.20 15.01 -15.42
CA ARG A 31 1.06 16.00 -14.36
C ARG A 31 0.26 17.21 -14.80
N LEU A 32 0.48 17.71 -16.02
CA LEU A 32 -0.28 18.84 -16.57
C LEU A 32 -1.75 18.49 -16.79
N PHE A 33 -2.04 17.28 -17.26
CA PHE A 33 -3.40 16.78 -17.38
C PHE A 33 -4.11 16.78 -16.03
N TRP A 34 -3.51 16.14 -15.02
CA TRP A 34 -4.09 16.06 -13.69
C TRP A 34 -4.22 17.42 -13.00
N TYR A 35 -3.26 18.32 -13.21
CA TYR A 35 -3.35 19.69 -12.71
C TYR A 35 -4.61 20.41 -13.21
N ARG A 36 -4.98 20.22 -14.48
CA ARG A 36 -6.22 20.81 -15.05
C ARG A 36 -7.48 20.22 -14.42
N GLN A 37 -7.44 18.94 -14.03
CA GLN A 37 -8.57 18.23 -13.42
C GLN A 37 -8.62 18.29 -11.89
N LYS A 38 -7.59 18.87 -11.25
CA LYS A 38 -7.40 18.89 -9.79
C LYS A 38 -8.62 19.40 -9.02
N ARG A 39 -9.34 20.39 -9.55
CA ARG A 39 -10.56 20.94 -8.91
C ARG A 39 -11.70 19.93 -8.86
N TYR A 40 -11.93 19.19 -9.95
CA TYR A 40 -12.97 18.17 -9.99
C TYR A 40 -12.66 17.01 -9.06
N ILE A 41 -11.40 16.58 -9.02
CA ILE A 41 -10.97 15.49 -8.12
C ILE A 41 -11.11 15.92 -6.66
N ARG A 42 -10.68 17.14 -6.30
CA ARG A 42 -10.89 17.68 -4.95
C ARG A 42 -12.37 17.76 -4.59
N TYR A 43 -13.21 18.22 -5.52
CA TYR A 43 -14.64 18.26 -5.31
C TYR A 43 -15.19 16.85 -5.05
N PHE A 44 -14.85 15.87 -5.88
CA PHE A 44 -15.24 14.47 -5.68
C PHE A 44 -14.82 13.98 -4.30
N LEU A 45 -13.53 14.07 -3.96
CA LEU A 45 -12.98 13.56 -2.69
C LEU A 45 -13.60 14.23 -1.45
N SER A 46 -13.92 15.53 -1.53
CA SER A 46 -14.53 16.27 -0.42
C SER A 46 -16.02 15.95 -0.20
N ASN A 47 -16.67 15.29 -1.16
CA ASN A 47 -18.09 14.92 -1.08
C ASN A 47 -18.31 13.41 -0.88
N ILE A 48 -17.25 12.63 -0.63
CA ILE A 48 -17.37 11.21 -0.28
C ILE A 48 -17.86 11.09 1.16
N ASP A 49 -18.96 10.38 1.37
CA ASP A 49 -19.43 9.93 2.67
C ASP A 49 -19.10 8.44 2.90
N LYS A 50 -19.18 7.95 4.14
CA LYS A 50 -18.77 6.58 4.50
C LYS A 50 -19.62 5.53 3.77
N GLU A 51 -20.88 5.85 3.53
CA GLU A 51 -21.88 5.03 2.86
C GLU A 51 -21.64 4.89 1.34
N ASP A 52 -20.78 5.73 0.76
CA ASP A 52 -20.44 5.66 -0.68
C ASP A 52 -19.53 4.46 -1.01
N ASN A 53 -18.98 3.78 0.00
CA ASN A 53 -18.11 2.60 -0.15
C ASN A 53 -16.98 2.85 -1.15
N VAL A 54 -16.18 3.89 -0.93
CA VAL A 54 -15.04 4.20 -1.79
C VAL A 54 -13.79 3.53 -1.23
N THR A 55 -13.14 2.68 -2.01
CA THR A 55 -11.87 2.03 -1.67
C THR A 55 -10.74 2.61 -2.49
N TYR A 56 -9.50 2.51 -1.99
CA TYR A 56 -8.33 2.89 -2.79
C TYR A 56 -7.17 1.91 -2.61
N LEU A 57 -6.42 1.66 -3.68
CA LEU A 57 -5.21 0.84 -3.62
C LEU A 57 -4.14 1.55 -2.78
N SER A 58 -3.83 0.99 -1.61
CA SER A 58 -2.77 1.48 -0.72
C SER A 58 -1.64 0.47 -0.57
N GLY A 59 -0.46 0.94 -0.19
CA GLY A 59 0.73 0.08 0.00
C GLY A 59 1.31 -0.53 -1.28
N ALA A 60 0.76 -0.20 -2.45
CA ALA A 60 1.26 -0.62 -3.76
C ALA A 60 1.25 0.56 -4.75
N VAL A 61 2.03 0.44 -5.82
CA VAL A 61 2.09 1.45 -6.90
C VAL A 61 1.15 1.10 -8.05
N ARG A 62 1.01 -0.19 -8.39
CA ARG A 62 0.13 -0.69 -9.46
C ARG A 62 -0.71 -1.87 -8.98
N LEU A 63 -1.80 -2.15 -9.68
CA LEU A 63 -2.68 -3.29 -9.37
C LEU A 63 -2.06 -4.64 -9.73
N ASP A 64 -1.11 -4.68 -10.66
CA ASP A 64 -0.51 -5.93 -11.14
C ASP A 64 -1.49 -6.82 -11.90
N ILE A 65 -1.99 -6.27 -13.01
CA ILE A 65 -3.04 -6.92 -13.82
C ILE A 65 -2.57 -8.27 -14.37
N LYS A 66 -1.29 -8.37 -14.76
CA LYS A 66 -0.67 -9.62 -15.25
C LYS A 66 -0.82 -10.78 -14.24
N ASN A 67 -0.84 -10.47 -12.95
CA ASN A 67 -0.99 -11.43 -11.86
C ASN A 67 -2.39 -11.38 -11.23
N SER A 68 -3.42 -11.05 -12.03
CA SER A 68 -4.83 -11.05 -11.61
C SER A 68 -5.19 -10.10 -10.47
N GLY A 69 -4.37 -9.09 -10.16
CA GLY A 69 -4.66 -8.19 -9.03
C GLY A 69 -5.96 -7.39 -9.15
N HIS A 70 -6.47 -7.20 -10.36
CA HIS A 70 -7.81 -6.63 -10.62
C HIS A 70 -8.95 -7.57 -10.19
N LYS A 71 -8.78 -8.90 -10.32
CA LYS A 71 -9.74 -9.91 -9.83
C LYS A 71 -9.74 -9.99 -8.30
N GLU A 72 -8.60 -9.73 -7.67
CA GLU A 72 -8.54 -9.64 -6.20
C GLU A 72 -9.22 -8.35 -5.73
N TYR A 73 -8.96 -7.22 -6.39
CA TYR A 73 -9.48 -5.93 -5.94
C TYR A 73 -11.00 -5.76 -6.18
N ILE A 74 -11.58 -6.42 -7.19
CA ILE A 74 -13.03 -6.28 -7.48
C ILE A 74 -13.94 -6.83 -6.36
N ILE A 75 -13.40 -7.65 -5.45
CA ILE A 75 -14.16 -8.22 -4.31
C ILE A 75 -14.67 -7.16 -3.34
N VAL A 76 -14.04 -5.98 -3.29
CA VAL A 76 -14.47 -4.89 -2.42
C VAL A 76 -15.66 -4.13 -2.99
N LYS A 77 -16.46 -3.58 -2.07
CA LYS A 77 -17.70 -2.87 -2.36
C LYS A 77 -17.45 -1.48 -2.94
N GLY A 78 -18.27 -1.10 -3.91
CA GLY A 78 -18.44 0.30 -4.32
C GLY A 78 -17.36 0.80 -5.27
N CYS A 79 -16.90 2.04 -5.08
CA CYS A 79 -16.00 2.71 -6.01
C CYS A 79 -14.53 2.37 -5.73
N LYS A 80 -13.85 1.73 -6.69
CA LYS A 80 -12.43 1.34 -6.56
C LYS A 80 -11.50 2.37 -7.19
N LEU A 81 -10.76 3.08 -6.36
CA LEU A 81 -9.74 4.02 -6.79
C LEU A 81 -8.37 3.33 -6.91
N VAL A 82 -7.62 3.70 -7.95
CA VAL A 82 -6.22 3.32 -8.13
C VAL A 82 -5.41 4.61 -8.18
N ASN A 83 -4.41 4.74 -7.30
CA ASN A 83 -3.55 5.90 -7.35
C ASN A 83 -2.74 5.87 -8.65
N ASP A 84 -2.64 7.01 -9.35
CA ASP A 84 -1.90 7.09 -10.61
C ASP A 84 -0.42 6.71 -10.41
N PRO A 85 0.03 5.57 -10.98
CA PRO A 85 1.40 5.09 -10.82
C PRO A 85 2.47 6.07 -11.32
N LEU A 86 2.22 6.79 -12.43
CA LEU A 86 3.21 7.72 -13.00
C LEU A 86 3.39 8.94 -12.09
N MET A 87 2.29 9.41 -11.49
CA MET A 87 2.35 10.48 -10.49
C MET A 87 3.04 10.00 -9.21
N LYS A 88 2.74 8.78 -8.75
CA LYS A 88 3.35 8.19 -7.55
C LYS A 88 4.87 7.98 -7.70
N MET A 89 5.32 7.61 -8.90
CA MET A 89 6.75 7.42 -9.19
C MET A 89 7.54 8.71 -9.43
N THR A 90 6.90 9.87 -9.44
CA THR A 90 7.57 11.16 -9.74
C THR A 90 8.73 11.45 -8.78
N SER A 91 8.66 11.00 -7.53
CA SER A 91 9.73 11.21 -6.52
C SER A 91 11.08 10.63 -6.94
N PHE A 92 11.11 9.45 -7.57
CA PHE A 92 12.34 8.85 -8.08
C PHE A 92 13.06 9.75 -9.09
N TYR A 93 12.30 10.51 -9.89
CA TYR A 93 12.84 11.37 -10.94
C TYR A 93 13.26 12.77 -10.46
N HIS A 94 13.18 13.02 -9.14
CA HIS A 94 13.82 14.16 -8.49
C HIS A 94 15.22 13.82 -7.93
N GLY A 95 15.57 12.54 -7.82
CA GLY A 95 16.89 12.09 -7.34
C GLY A 95 17.99 12.17 -8.40
N THR A 96 19.20 11.85 -7.99
CA THR A 96 20.40 11.76 -8.83
C THR A 96 20.81 10.32 -9.12
N ASP A 97 21.71 10.09 -10.10
CA ASP A 97 22.19 8.75 -10.48
C ASP A 97 22.91 8.00 -9.34
N GLY A 98 23.39 8.71 -8.32
CA GLY A 98 23.98 8.11 -7.12
C GLY A 98 22.95 7.70 -6.06
N GLU A 99 21.74 8.24 -6.14
CA GLU A 99 20.65 7.99 -5.18
C GLU A 99 19.64 6.99 -5.72
N VAL A 100 19.37 7.03 -7.03
CA VAL A 100 18.34 6.23 -7.69
C VAL A 100 18.93 5.46 -8.85
N ASN A 101 18.67 4.16 -8.89
CA ASN A 101 18.92 3.35 -10.08
C ASN A 101 17.80 3.57 -11.11
N PHE A 102 18.03 4.49 -12.05
CA PHE A 102 17.05 4.82 -13.08
C PHE A 102 16.75 3.68 -14.04
N GLU A 103 17.65 2.70 -14.23
CA GLU A 103 17.36 1.56 -15.08
C GLU A 103 16.22 0.72 -14.48
N THR A 104 16.36 0.36 -13.19
CA THR A 104 15.34 -0.39 -12.44
C THR A 104 14.05 0.41 -12.31
N ALA A 105 14.14 1.70 -11.96
CA ALA A 105 12.97 2.57 -11.86
C ALA A 105 12.22 2.71 -13.20
N ASN A 106 12.94 2.89 -14.31
CA ASN A 106 12.32 2.97 -15.64
C ASN A 106 11.64 1.67 -16.03
N ARG A 107 12.27 0.51 -15.75
CA ARG A 107 11.65 -0.80 -16.01
C ARG A 107 10.33 -0.95 -15.25
N TYR A 108 10.33 -0.61 -13.96
CA TYR A 108 9.13 -0.68 -13.14
C TYR A 108 8.03 0.31 -13.60
N LEU A 109 8.42 1.51 -14.04
CA LEU A 109 7.48 2.48 -14.60
C LEU A 109 6.85 1.99 -15.91
N LYS A 110 7.60 1.30 -16.78
CA LYS A 110 7.09 0.69 -18.01
C LYS A 110 6.06 -0.41 -17.71
N ASP A 111 6.29 -1.22 -16.67
CA ASP A 111 5.30 -2.17 -16.18
C ASP A 111 4.02 -1.47 -15.67
N CYS A 112 4.19 -0.39 -14.88
CA CYS A 112 3.06 0.42 -14.42
C CYS A 112 2.26 1.02 -15.58
N PHE A 113 2.95 1.53 -16.60
CA PHE A 113 2.34 2.11 -17.79
C PHE A 113 1.51 1.08 -18.56
N SER A 114 2.05 -0.12 -18.74
CA SER A 114 1.36 -1.23 -19.42
C SER A 114 0.10 -1.64 -18.65
N ASP A 115 0.19 -1.79 -17.33
CA ASP A 115 -0.96 -2.07 -16.48
C ASP A 115 -2.03 -0.98 -16.60
N MET A 116 -1.65 0.30 -16.59
CA MET A 116 -2.60 1.39 -16.73
C MET A 116 -3.34 1.37 -18.08
N LEU A 117 -2.66 1.06 -19.19
CA LEU A 117 -3.31 0.98 -20.49
C LEU A 117 -4.41 -0.08 -20.48
N VAL A 118 -4.13 -1.26 -19.93
CA VAL A 118 -5.12 -2.34 -19.80
C VAL A 118 -6.26 -1.93 -18.87
N LEU A 119 -5.94 -1.38 -17.69
CA LEU A 119 -6.93 -0.91 -16.71
C LEU A 119 -7.92 0.08 -17.34
N LEU A 120 -7.41 1.04 -18.09
CA LEU A 120 -8.19 2.12 -18.69
C LEU A 120 -8.97 1.70 -19.94
N ARG A 121 -8.57 0.62 -20.60
CA ARG A 121 -9.25 0.09 -21.79
C ARG A 121 -10.33 -0.93 -21.44
N GLU A 122 -10.00 -1.84 -20.54
CA GLU A 122 -10.80 -3.04 -20.29
C GLU A 122 -11.64 -2.93 -19.02
N TYR A 123 -11.14 -2.19 -18.01
CA TYR A 123 -11.75 -2.18 -16.67
C TYR A 123 -12.12 -0.78 -16.17
N SER A 124 -12.29 0.19 -17.09
CA SER A 124 -12.53 1.60 -16.75
C SER A 124 -13.89 1.89 -16.10
N GLU A 125 -14.82 0.95 -16.19
CA GLU A 125 -16.12 1.03 -15.51
C GLU A 125 -16.03 0.59 -14.04
N ASP A 126 -15.01 -0.21 -13.70
CA ASP A 126 -14.84 -0.79 -12.36
C ASP A 126 -13.75 -0.09 -11.55
N PHE A 127 -12.70 0.42 -12.20
CA PHE A 127 -11.57 1.07 -11.55
C PHE A 127 -11.33 2.49 -12.07
N PHE A 128 -11.16 3.43 -11.13
CA PHE A 128 -10.89 4.83 -11.43
C PHE A 128 -9.47 5.21 -11.06
N VAL A 129 -8.66 5.54 -12.06
CA VAL A 129 -7.30 6.05 -11.84
C VAL A 129 -7.35 7.53 -11.52
N ILE A 130 -6.86 7.92 -10.34
CA ILE A 130 -6.69 9.33 -9.95
C ILE A 130 -5.37 9.50 -9.18
N PRO A 131 -4.70 10.66 -9.24
CA PRO A 131 -3.48 10.91 -8.46
C PRO A 131 -3.84 11.36 -7.04
N LEU A 132 -4.41 10.43 -6.27
CA LEU A 132 -4.97 10.66 -4.94
C LEU A 132 -3.95 11.36 -4.03
N GLU A 133 -2.80 10.73 -3.81
CA GLU A 133 -1.74 11.21 -2.91
C GLU A 133 -1.21 12.58 -3.34
N THR A 134 -1.05 12.83 -4.65
CA THR A 134 -0.50 14.11 -5.16
C THR A 134 -1.50 15.28 -5.07
N ILE A 135 -2.80 15.00 -5.02
CA ILE A 135 -3.83 16.05 -4.96
C ILE A 135 -4.17 16.45 -3.53
N THR A 136 -4.09 15.48 -2.60
CA THR A 136 -4.45 15.63 -1.19
C THR A 136 -3.33 16.28 -0.37
N THR A 137 -2.07 16.19 -0.79
CA THR A 137 -0.97 16.95 -0.18
C THR A 137 -0.93 18.39 -0.71
N THR A 138 -1.44 19.33 0.10
CA THR A 138 -1.50 20.76 -0.23
C THR A 138 -0.20 21.52 0.06
N ASP A 139 0.57 21.08 1.05
CA ASP A 139 1.90 21.58 1.41
C ASP A 139 2.78 20.37 1.74
N ASN A 140 3.65 20.00 0.80
CA ASN A 140 4.41 18.75 0.88
C ASN A 140 5.34 18.73 2.09
N ASP A 141 5.91 19.88 2.48
CA ASP A 141 6.95 19.91 3.53
C ASP A 141 6.33 19.82 4.93
N GLU A 142 5.27 20.57 5.19
CA GLU A 142 4.55 20.51 6.48
C GLU A 142 3.89 19.14 6.67
N TYR A 143 3.24 18.62 5.62
CA TYR A 143 2.63 17.29 5.66
C TYR A 143 3.67 16.18 5.86
N HIS A 144 4.79 16.25 5.12
CA HIS A 144 5.86 15.27 5.26
C HIS A 144 6.46 15.30 6.67
N LYS A 145 6.71 16.50 7.22
CA LYS A 145 7.19 16.63 8.60
C LYS A 145 6.22 16.03 9.61
N ALA A 146 4.92 16.31 9.49
CA ALA A 146 3.91 15.74 10.37
C ALA A 146 3.85 14.20 10.27
N LEU A 147 4.04 13.63 9.08
CA LEU A 147 4.12 12.18 8.89
C LEU A 147 5.38 11.58 9.51
N VAL A 148 6.55 12.21 9.33
CA VAL A 148 7.81 11.77 9.95
C VAL A 148 7.66 11.80 11.48
N ASP A 149 7.19 12.91 12.04
CA ASP A 149 6.97 13.05 13.48
C ASP A 149 6.04 11.94 14.01
N ALA A 150 4.95 11.65 13.30
CA ALA A 150 4.01 10.58 13.68
C ALA A 150 4.66 9.18 13.59
N ALA A 151 5.41 8.91 12.52
CA ALA A 151 6.12 7.64 12.32
C ALA A 151 7.21 7.42 13.38
N GLU A 152 7.92 8.48 13.77
CA GLU A 152 8.88 8.47 14.86
C GLU A 152 8.22 8.18 16.21
N GLN A 153 7.05 8.76 16.50
CA GLN A 153 6.29 8.41 17.71
C GLN A 153 5.85 6.94 17.72
N MET A 154 5.44 6.41 16.57
CA MET A 154 5.12 4.99 16.42
C MET A 154 6.37 4.12 16.67
N LEU A 155 7.51 4.48 16.10
CA LEU A 155 8.78 3.78 16.30
C LEU A 155 9.22 3.77 17.78
N LEU A 156 9.09 4.88 18.51
CA LEU A 156 9.41 4.93 19.94
C LEU A 156 8.60 3.91 20.76
N SER A 157 7.37 3.60 20.33
CA SER A 157 6.49 2.64 21.02
C SER A 157 6.93 1.17 20.83
N PHE A 158 7.82 0.89 19.89
CA PHE A 158 8.29 -0.46 19.56
C PHE A 158 9.31 -1.02 20.57
N PHE A 159 9.90 -0.13 21.37
CA PHE A 159 10.96 -0.48 22.30
C PHE A 159 10.43 -0.72 23.72
N SER A 160 10.99 -1.74 24.36
CA SER A 160 10.72 -2.07 25.77
C SER A 160 11.30 -1.02 26.72
N LYS A 161 12.45 -0.44 26.35
CA LYS A 161 13.01 0.73 27.00
C LYS A 161 12.26 1.98 26.53
N ARG A 162 11.86 2.83 27.49
CA ARG A 162 11.27 4.15 27.18
C ARG A 162 12.37 5.14 26.85
N TYR A 163 12.28 5.74 25.67
CA TYR A 163 13.15 6.82 25.22
C TYR A 163 12.40 8.15 25.24
N GLY A 164 13.10 9.23 25.59
CA GLY A 164 12.55 10.59 25.58
C GLY A 164 12.62 11.24 24.19
N SER A 165 13.47 10.75 23.30
CA SER A 165 13.61 11.24 21.93
C SER A 165 14.14 10.15 20.99
N ILE A 166 13.99 10.39 19.68
CA ILE A 166 14.58 9.54 18.63
C ILE A 166 16.10 9.56 18.71
N GLU A 167 16.71 10.70 19.01
CA GLU A 167 18.17 10.82 19.11
C GLU A 167 18.73 9.96 20.25
N GLU A 168 18.07 9.98 21.43
CA GLU A 168 18.42 9.11 22.55
C GLU A 168 18.32 7.63 22.16
N MET A 169 17.22 7.25 21.49
CA MET A 169 17.01 5.89 21.01
C MET A 169 18.07 5.45 20.01
N LYS A 170 18.45 6.29 19.04
CA LYS A 170 19.49 5.96 18.04
C LYS A 170 20.85 5.76 18.68
N ASN A 171 21.21 6.61 19.64
CA ASN A 171 22.50 6.51 20.35
C ASN A 171 22.63 5.21 21.17
N ASP A 172 21.52 4.73 21.74
CA ASP A 172 21.48 3.50 22.54
C ASP A 172 21.29 2.21 21.72
N ASN A 173 21.11 2.33 20.40
CA ASN A 173 20.85 1.21 19.49
C ASN A 173 21.71 1.35 18.23
N SER A 174 23.02 1.32 18.42
CA SER A 174 24.02 1.51 17.37
C SER A 174 24.34 0.25 16.56
N SER A 175 23.91 -0.91 17.04
CA SER A 175 24.12 -2.23 16.41
C SER A 175 22.84 -3.07 16.36
N TYR A 176 22.82 -4.10 15.51
CA TYR A 176 21.68 -5.04 15.47
C TYR A 176 21.46 -5.77 16.79
N GLU A 177 22.52 -6.10 17.53
CA GLU A 177 22.40 -6.78 18.84
C GLU A 177 21.64 -5.92 19.86
N GLU A 178 21.94 -4.63 19.92
CA GLU A 178 21.25 -3.68 20.80
C GLU A 178 19.78 -3.53 20.41
N LEU A 179 19.50 -3.40 19.11
CA LEU A 179 18.13 -3.35 18.58
C LEU A 179 17.34 -4.61 18.97
N ASP A 180 17.93 -5.79 18.78
CA ASP A 180 17.29 -7.07 19.10
C ASP A 180 16.98 -7.22 20.59
N ASN A 181 17.83 -6.64 21.46
CA ASN A 181 17.65 -6.67 22.91
C ASN A 181 16.62 -5.65 23.42
N HIS A 182 16.51 -4.49 22.79
CA HIS A 182 15.65 -3.42 23.27
C HIS A 182 14.23 -3.43 22.68
N LEU A 183 14.00 -4.05 21.52
CA LEU A 183 12.67 -4.22 20.93
C LEU A 183 11.80 -5.23 21.71
N TYR A 184 10.48 -5.00 21.78
CA TYR A 184 9.57 -6.03 22.29
C TYR A 184 9.59 -7.27 21.39
N SER A 185 9.61 -8.47 21.96
CA SER A 185 9.64 -9.74 21.21
C SER A 185 8.54 -9.83 20.14
N TRP A 186 7.31 -9.46 20.49
CA TRP A 186 6.19 -9.48 19.55
C TRP A 186 6.32 -8.44 18.43
N ILE A 187 6.95 -7.28 18.69
CA ILE A 187 7.27 -6.31 17.63
C ILE A 187 8.29 -6.92 16.68
N LYS A 188 9.33 -7.57 17.21
CA LYS A 188 10.35 -8.20 16.38
C LYS A 188 9.74 -9.18 15.41
N GLU A 189 8.80 -10.02 15.84
CA GLU A 189 8.08 -10.96 14.96
C GLU A 189 7.24 -10.27 13.88
N ARG A 190 6.74 -9.06 14.14
CA ARG A 190 5.88 -8.30 13.21
C ARG A 190 6.63 -7.38 12.25
N LEU A 191 7.85 -6.95 12.59
CA LEU A 191 8.69 -6.18 11.68
C LEU A 191 9.10 -7.07 10.50
N VAL A 192 8.70 -6.67 9.30
CA VAL A 192 9.05 -7.31 8.03
C VAL A 192 9.51 -6.23 7.06
N PHE A 193 10.45 -6.53 6.17
CA PHE A 193 10.99 -5.54 5.23
C PHE A 193 10.98 -6.03 3.78
N ASP A 194 10.95 -7.35 3.55
CA ASP A 194 10.89 -7.96 2.23
C ASP A 194 9.66 -8.86 2.08
N SER A 195 9.43 -9.77 3.02
CA SER A 195 8.29 -10.68 2.97
C SER A 195 7.79 -11.10 4.36
N ILE A 196 6.61 -11.73 4.41
CA ILE A 196 6.01 -12.22 5.68
C ILE A 196 6.91 -13.26 6.37
N GLU A 197 7.78 -13.93 5.62
CA GLU A 197 8.73 -14.92 6.15
C GLU A 197 9.80 -14.29 7.04
N ASP A 198 10.02 -12.98 6.89
CA ASP A 198 10.92 -12.21 7.74
C ASP A 198 10.56 -12.37 9.22
N SER A 199 9.28 -12.59 9.56
CA SER A 199 8.83 -12.83 10.94
C SER A 199 9.65 -13.87 11.73
N LYS A 200 10.36 -14.78 11.05
CA LYS A 200 11.19 -15.85 11.64
C LYS A 200 12.68 -15.50 11.74
N LEU A 201 13.10 -14.36 11.21
CA LEU A 201 14.49 -13.93 11.09
C LEU A 201 14.91 -12.97 12.23
N SER A 202 16.21 -12.86 12.48
CA SER A 202 16.76 -11.81 13.34
C SER A 202 16.64 -10.42 12.69
N ILE A 203 16.81 -9.34 13.47
CA ILE A 203 16.78 -7.98 12.91
C ILE A 203 17.88 -7.78 11.86
N GLU A 204 19.07 -8.31 12.12
CA GLU A 204 20.19 -8.28 11.18
C GLU A 204 19.85 -8.95 9.84
N GLU A 205 19.28 -10.16 9.90
CA GLU A 205 18.91 -10.93 8.70
C GLU A 205 17.84 -10.20 7.88
N LYS A 206 16.85 -9.60 8.55
CA LYS A 206 15.81 -8.78 7.92
C LYS A 206 16.41 -7.58 7.18
N CYS A 207 17.24 -6.79 7.86
CA CYS A 207 17.86 -5.61 7.26
C CYS A 207 18.77 -5.97 6.08
N LYS A 208 19.54 -7.06 6.18
CA LYS A 208 20.38 -7.54 5.07
C LYS A 208 19.57 -8.03 3.88
N LYS A 209 18.46 -8.72 4.12
CA LYS A 209 17.53 -9.16 3.07
C LYS A 209 16.90 -7.96 2.36
N ALA A 210 16.40 -7.00 3.13
CA ALA A 210 15.84 -5.74 2.62
C ALA A 210 16.86 -4.97 1.78
N LEU A 211 18.08 -4.78 2.29
CA LEU A 211 19.15 -4.09 1.57
C LEU A 211 19.44 -4.75 0.21
N ASN A 212 19.43 -6.08 0.14
CA ASN A 212 19.66 -6.78 -1.12
C ASN A 212 18.57 -6.52 -2.17
N ALA A 213 17.32 -6.33 -1.75
CA ALA A 213 16.21 -5.96 -2.63
C ALA A 213 16.20 -4.46 -2.95
N GLU A 214 16.32 -3.60 -1.94
CA GLU A 214 16.17 -2.15 -2.08
C GLU A 214 17.35 -1.47 -2.78
N LYS A 215 18.58 -2.00 -2.66
CA LYS A 215 19.75 -1.45 -3.36
C LYS A 215 19.62 -1.46 -4.88
N GLU A 216 18.76 -2.32 -5.42
CA GLU A 216 18.46 -2.33 -6.86
C GLU A 216 17.77 -1.04 -7.32
N TYR A 217 17.10 -0.34 -6.40
CA TYR A 217 16.42 0.93 -6.64
C TYR A 217 17.17 2.12 -6.01
N ILE A 218 17.74 1.93 -4.81
CA ILE A 218 18.32 2.97 -3.97
C ILE A 218 19.74 2.55 -3.52
N PRO A 219 20.77 2.68 -4.38
CA PRO A 219 22.10 2.12 -4.11
C PRO A 219 22.80 2.71 -2.89
N PHE A 220 22.51 3.96 -2.52
CA PHE A 220 23.20 4.64 -1.42
C PHE A 220 22.98 3.98 -0.05
N MET A 221 21.94 3.14 0.10
CA MET A 221 21.66 2.38 1.32
C MET A 221 22.81 1.42 1.69
N GLU A 222 23.63 1.00 0.72
CA GLU A 222 24.81 0.16 0.98
C GLU A 222 25.87 0.87 1.84
N SER A 223 25.83 2.20 1.90
CA SER A 223 26.78 3.01 2.68
C SER A 223 26.33 3.31 4.11
N MET A 224 25.11 2.88 4.49
CA MET A 224 24.55 3.17 5.82
C MET A 224 25.17 2.30 6.92
N SER A 225 25.16 2.82 8.15
CA SER A 225 25.42 2.01 9.34
C SER A 225 24.29 1.00 9.57
N GLU A 226 24.55 -0.04 10.38
CA GLU A 226 23.54 -1.05 10.75
C GLU A 226 22.28 -0.40 11.35
N SER A 227 22.48 0.49 12.32
CA SER A 227 21.39 1.21 12.98
C SER A 227 20.64 2.13 12.03
N ASP A 228 21.34 2.89 11.18
CA ASP A 228 20.71 3.80 10.23
C ASP A 228 19.86 3.04 9.21
N LEU A 229 20.35 1.89 8.73
CA LEU A 229 19.60 1.02 7.84
C LEU A 229 18.32 0.50 8.51
N PHE A 230 18.41 0.03 9.75
CA PHE A 230 17.22 -0.37 10.50
C PHE A 230 16.22 0.79 10.64
N PHE A 231 16.69 1.96 11.08
CA PHE A 231 15.80 3.08 11.35
C PHE A 231 15.14 3.61 10.09
N ILE A 232 15.85 3.72 8.96
CA ILE A 232 15.25 4.18 7.72
C ILE A 232 14.18 3.21 7.22
N LEU A 233 14.44 1.90 7.29
CA LEU A 233 13.49 0.85 6.90
C LEU A 233 12.22 0.87 7.76
N VAL A 234 12.34 1.00 9.08
CA VAL A 234 11.16 1.05 9.95
C VAL A 234 10.39 2.36 9.78
N ILE A 235 11.08 3.51 9.74
CA ILE A 235 10.43 4.82 9.63
C ILE A 235 9.65 4.92 8.31
N GLN A 236 10.22 4.50 7.17
CA GLN A 236 9.53 4.59 5.89
C GLN A 236 8.21 3.79 5.86
N HIS A 237 8.19 2.59 6.47
CA HIS A 237 6.98 1.77 6.51
C HIS A 237 5.97 2.28 7.53
N CYS A 238 6.41 2.80 8.68
CA CYS A 238 5.56 3.54 9.62
C CYS A 238 4.92 4.76 8.95
N MET A 239 5.68 5.54 8.17
CA MET A 239 5.15 6.66 7.39
C MET A 239 4.09 6.19 6.38
N GLY A 240 4.31 5.06 5.70
CA GLY A 240 3.34 4.47 4.78
C GLY A 240 2.03 4.08 5.47
N ALA A 241 2.10 3.45 6.63
CA ALA A 241 0.93 3.10 7.44
C ALA A 241 0.18 4.36 7.92
N MET A 242 0.90 5.37 8.40
CA MET A 242 0.34 6.65 8.82
C MET A 242 -0.33 7.40 7.68
N ALA A 243 0.30 7.47 6.50
CA ALA A 243 -0.26 8.09 5.31
C ALA A 243 -1.54 7.37 4.86
N THR A 244 -1.55 6.03 4.94
CA THR A 244 -2.72 5.20 4.65
C THR A 244 -3.88 5.53 5.59
N PHE A 245 -3.62 5.50 6.89
CA PHE A 245 -4.62 5.83 7.90
C PHE A 245 -5.13 7.28 7.77
N ASN A 246 -4.25 8.22 7.47
CA ASN A 246 -4.62 9.62 7.30
C ASN A 246 -5.53 9.83 6.08
N CYS A 247 -5.24 9.17 4.96
CA CYS A 247 -6.12 9.17 3.78
C CYS A 247 -7.48 8.59 4.13
N MET A 248 -7.50 7.46 4.83
CA MET A 248 -8.72 6.80 5.25
C MET A 248 -9.62 7.72 6.09
N GLN A 249 -9.05 8.36 7.11
CA GLN A 249 -9.80 9.23 8.03
C GLN A 249 -10.27 10.53 7.36
N ASN A 250 -9.38 11.22 6.64
CA ASN A 250 -9.70 12.55 6.09
C ASN A 250 -10.61 12.50 4.86
N LEU A 251 -10.53 11.42 4.09
CA LEU A 251 -11.30 11.28 2.84
C LEU A 251 -12.46 10.31 2.98
N ARG A 252 -12.57 9.60 4.12
CA ARG A 252 -13.63 8.61 4.39
C ARG A 252 -13.63 7.48 3.34
N ILE A 253 -12.43 7.06 2.93
CA ILE A 253 -12.20 6.00 1.95
C ILE A 253 -11.49 4.81 2.61
N MET A 254 -11.78 3.58 2.20
CA MET A 254 -11.16 2.39 2.81
C MET A 254 -9.89 1.98 2.03
N PRO A 255 -8.75 1.74 2.69
CA PRO A 255 -7.58 1.23 1.99
C PRO A 255 -7.77 -0.25 1.62
N TYR A 256 -7.44 -0.59 0.37
CA TYR A 256 -7.20 -1.94 -0.06
C TYR A 256 -5.69 -2.18 -0.12
N ILE A 257 -5.19 -3.03 0.78
CA ILE A 257 -3.74 -3.26 0.95
C ILE A 257 -3.40 -4.67 0.48
N ARG A 258 -2.72 -4.77 -0.66
CA ARG A 258 -2.25 -6.08 -1.18
C ARG A 258 -0.83 -6.46 -0.77
N ASN A 259 0.00 -5.45 -0.54
CA ASN A 259 1.40 -5.64 -0.18
C ASN A 259 1.52 -6.07 1.29
N ASP A 260 2.28 -7.13 1.53
CA ASP A 260 2.42 -7.74 2.85
C ASP A 260 3.08 -6.81 3.86
N ILE A 261 4.14 -6.11 3.45
CA ILE A 261 4.87 -5.20 4.32
C ILE A 261 3.94 -4.04 4.72
N ALA A 262 3.29 -3.40 3.75
CA ALA A 262 2.34 -2.33 4.02
C ALA A 262 1.21 -2.77 4.96
N PHE A 263 0.70 -4.00 4.79
CA PHE A 263 -0.33 -4.53 5.68
C PHE A 263 0.21 -4.74 7.10
N GLN A 264 1.39 -5.33 7.29
CA GLN A 264 1.96 -5.54 8.63
C GLN A 264 2.15 -4.23 9.40
N TYR A 265 2.59 -3.16 8.74
CA TYR A 265 2.74 -1.86 9.40
C TYR A 265 1.40 -1.18 9.66
N PHE A 266 0.42 -1.35 8.77
CA PHE A 266 -0.95 -0.88 9.03
C PHE A 266 -1.57 -1.61 10.23
N ASP A 267 -1.33 -2.92 10.33
CA ASP A 267 -1.77 -3.76 11.46
C ASP A 267 -1.08 -3.36 12.78
N LEU A 268 0.23 -3.09 12.74
CA LEU A 268 0.97 -2.53 13.88
C LEU A 268 0.41 -1.18 14.32
N LEU A 269 0.08 -0.30 13.38
CA LEU A 269 -0.52 0.99 13.67
C LEU A 269 -1.88 0.82 14.35
N PHE A 270 -2.70 -0.09 13.84
CA PHE A 270 -4.01 -0.40 14.41
C PHE A 270 -3.89 -0.91 15.86
N HIS A 271 -2.94 -1.79 16.15
CA HIS A 271 -2.68 -2.31 17.51
C HIS A 271 -1.87 -1.34 18.42
N SER A 272 -1.38 -0.22 17.88
CA SER A 272 -0.64 0.79 18.65
C SER A 272 -1.55 1.64 19.55
N SER A 273 -0.95 2.55 20.33
CA SER A 273 -1.67 3.50 21.20
C SER A 273 -2.62 4.46 20.46
N ILE A 274 -2.65 4.43 19.12
CA ILE A 274 -3.57 5.18 18.26
C ILE A 274 -4.91 4.44 18.04
N ASN A 275 -5.05 3.20 18.54
CA ASN A 275 -6.24 2.34 18.42
C ASN A 275 -7.56 3.05 18.77
N GLY A 276 -7.56 4.03 19.68
CA GLY A 276 -8.78 4.78 20.05
C GLY A 276 -9.47 5.54 18.90
N LYS A 277 -8.87 5.59 17.70
CA LYS A 277 -9.46 6.17 16.49
C LYS A 277 -9.95 5.14 15.45
N PHE A 278 -9.67 3.85 15.64
CA PHE A 278 -10.10 2.83 14.71
C PHE A 278 -11.44 2.23 15.15
N ASP A 279 -12.40 2.19 14.22
CA ASP A 279 -13.56 1.31 14.34
C ASP A 279 -13.12 -0.11 13.93
N ILE A 280 -13.47 -1.11 14.73
CA ILE A 280 -13.16 -2.50 14.42
C ILE A 280 -13.75 -2.91 13.07
N LEU A 281 -14.94 -2.42 12.72
CA LEU A 281 -15.57 -2.71 11.44
C LEU A 281 -14.74 -2.16 10.27
N ASP A 282 -14.12 -1.01 10.45
CA ASP A 282 -13.26 -0.42 9.43
C ASP A 282 -11.97 -1.24 9.26
N TYR A 283 -11.38 -1.70 10.36
CA TYR A 283 -10.23 -2.61 10.29
C TYR A 283 -10.57 -3.94 9.61
N LEU A 284 -11.74 -4.52 9.91
CA LEU A 284 -12.20 -5.75 9.27
C LEU A 284 -12.41 -5.60 7.76
N GLN A 285 -12.85 -4.42 7.30
CA GLN A 285 -12.94 -4.12 5.86
C GLN A 285 -11.58 -4.07 5.16
N VAL A 286 -10.47 -3.92 5.88
CA VAL A 286 -9.11 -4.01 5.34
C VAL A 286 -8.54 -5.43 5.50
N LEU A 287 -8.74 -6.04 6.67
CA LEU A 287 -8.24 -7.37 7.02
C LEU A 287 -8.86 -8.46 6.14
N VAL A 288 -10.18 -8.49 5.97
CA VAL A 288 -10.86 -9.58 5.25
C VAL A 288 -10.37 -9.66 3.80
N PRO A 289 -10.37 -8.58 2.99
CA PRO A 289 -9.80 -8.63 1.64
C PRO A 289 -8.34 -9.07 1.63
N TYR A 290 -7.52 -8.58 2.57
CA TYR A 290 -6.12 -8.97 2.69
C TYR A 290 -5.96 -10.49 2.92
N ILE A 291 -6.78 -11.09 3.79
CA ILE A 291 -6.73 -12.54 4.02
C ILE A 291 -7.20 -13.31 2.79
N LEU A 292 -8.25 -12.86 2.12
CA LEU A 292 -8.81 -13.55 0.95
C LEU A 292 -7.78 -13.68 -0.18
N GLN A 293 -7.13 -12.58 -0.58
CA GLN A 293 -6.09 -12.61 -1.62
C GLN A 293 -4.87 -13.49 -1.25
N LYS A 294 -4.64 -13.77 0.05
CA LYS A 294 -3.52 -14.62 0.51
C LYS A 294 -3.90 -16.09 0.59
N LYS A 295 -5.18 -16.42 0.55
CA LYS A 295 -5.71 -17.78 0.78
C LYS A 295 -6.40 -18.37 -0.42
N PHE A 296 -6.85 -17.55 -1.35
CA PHE A 296 -7.56 -17.96 -2.55
C PHE A 296 -6.85 -17.41 -3.78
N ASP A 297 -6.69 -18.26 -4.80
CA ASP A 297 -6.13 -17.86 -6.09
C ASP A 297 -7.26 -17.37 -6.99
N PHE A 298 -7.50 -16.05 -6.99
CA PHE A 298 -8.54 -15.45 -7.82
C PHE A 298 -8.28 -15.57 -9.33
N SER A 299 -7.09 -16.04 -9.75
CA SER A 299 -6.80 -16.28 -11.16
C SER A 299 -7.53 -17.51 -11.71
N GLU A 300 -8.00 -18.41 -10.85
CA GLU A 300 -8.74 -19.63 -11.22
C GLU A 300 -10.13 -19.35 -11.83
N TRP A 301 -10.72 -18.18 -11.55
CA TRP A 301 -12.04 -17.78 -12.06
C TRP A 301 -11.95 -16.70 -13.14
N ASP A 302 -12.97 -16.65 -14.01
CA ASP A 302 -13.12 -15.53 -14.96
C ASP A 302 -13.43 -14.22 -14.24
N TYR A 303 -12.98 -13.07 -14.79
CA TYR A 303 -13.20 -11.77 -14.15
C TYR A 303 -14.68 -11.45 -13.95
N GLU A 304 -15.53 -11.68 -14.96
CA GLU A 304 -16.97 -11.41 -14.86
C GLU A 304 -17.64 -12.33 -13.86
N GLU A 305 -17.17 -13.58 -13.74
CA GLU A 305 -17.65 -14.51 -12.72
C GLU A 305 -17.29 -14.02 -11.31
N VAL A 306 -16.03 -13.62 -11.08
CA VAL A 306 -15.61 -13.06 -9.79
C VAL A 306 -16.45 -11.84 -9.46
N LYS A 307 -16.56 -10.90 -10.40
CA LYS A 307 -17.34 -9.67 -10.22
C LYS A 307 -18.79 -9.93 -9.85
N GLN A 308 -19.46 -10.86 -10.53
CA GLN A 308 -20.88 -11.13 -10.31
C GLN A 308 -21.16 -11.94 -9.05
N LYS A 309 -20.31 -12.93 -8.73
CA LYS A 309 -20.57 -13.89 -7.64
C LYS A 309 -19.90 -13.53 -6.32
N MET A 310 -18.74 -12.86 -6.37
CA MET A 310 -17.90 -12.57 -5.19
C MET A 310 -17.57 -11.08 -5.06
N GLY A 311 -17.69 -10.34 -6.17
CA GLY A 311 -17.39 -8.92 -6.32
C GLY A 311 -18.32 -7.99 -5.55
N GLU A 312 -18.01 -6.70 -5.62
CA GLU A 312 -18.88 -5.62 -5.10
C GLU A 312 -19.28 -5.80 -3.62
N GLY A 313 -18.40 -6.39 -2.83
CA GLY A 313 -18.60 -6.63 -1.41
C GLY A 313 -19.41 -7.87 -1.08
N VAL A 314 -19.93 -8.62 -2.06
CA VAL A 314 -20.83 -9.77 -1.79
C VAL A 314 -20.16 -10.82 -0.89
N LEU A 315 -18.95 -11.24 -1.23
CA LEU A 315 -18.20 -12.22 -0.42
C LEU A 315 -17.79 -11.63 0.94
N ILE A 316 -17.37 -10.37 0.97
CA ILE A 316 -16.93 -9.71 2.21
C ILE A 316 -18.11 -9.55 3.18
N ASP A 317 -19.23 -9.01 2.70
CA ASP A 317 -20.44 -8.80 3.48
C ASP A 317 -20.93 -10.14 4.05
N TYR A 318 -20.93 -11.21 3.25
CA TYR A 318 -21.25 -12.57 3.73
C TYR A 318 -20.34 -13.01 4.88
N ILE A 319 -19.03 -12.82 4.76
CA ILE A 319 -18.07 -13.18 5.81
C ILE A 319 -18.36 -12.35 7.07
N LEU A 320 -18.45 -11.03 6.94
CA LEU A 320 -18.64 -10.11 8.07
C LEU A 320 -19.95 -10.38 8.84
N GLU A 321 -21.02 -10.78 8.15
CA GLU A 321 -22.30 -11.16 8.78
C GLU A 321 -22.25 -12.50 9.52
N ASN A 322 -21.28 -13.37 9.22
CA ASN A 322 -21.25 -14.76 9.67
C ASN A 322 -20.01 -15.14 10.51
N ILE A 323 -19.03 -14.25 10.67
CA ILE A 323 -17.88 -14.47 11.56
C ILE A 323 -18.24 -14.19 13.03
N VAL A 324 -17.58 -14.92 13.93
CA VAL A 324 -17.68 -14.67 15.37
C VAL A 324 -16.53 -13.75 15.77
N ILE A 325 -16.85 -12.67 16.46
CA ILE A 325 -15.86 -11.77 17.05
C ILE A 325 -15.70 -12.17 18.52
N GLU A 326 -14.49 -12.55 18.93
CA GLU A 326 -14.19 -12.95 20.31
C GLU A 326 -14.22 -11.74 21.27
N GLU A 327 -14.17 -12.01 22.59
CA GLU A 327 -14.22 -10.95 23.63
C GLU A 327 -13.07 -9.94 23.54
N ASP A 328 -11.96 -10.30 22.88
CA ASP A 328 -10.83 -9.41 22.61
C ASP A 328 -11.03 -8.48 21.39
N GLY A 329 -12.15 -8.65 20.68
CA GLY A 329 -12.58 -7.79 19.58
C GLY A 329 -12.10 -8.24 18.20
N TYR A 330 -11.47 -9.41 18.05
CA TYR A 330 -10.93 -9.86 16.75
C TYR A 330 -11.44 -11.24 16.33
N PRO A 331 -11.76 -11.44 15.03
CA PRO A 331 -12.05 -12.77 14.51
C PRO A 331 -10.75 -13.56 14.31
N ARG A 332 -10.82 -14.88 14.44
CA ARG A 332 -9.71 -15.74 14.04
C ARG A 332 -9.59 -15.75 12.52
N ILE A 333 -8.35 -15.76 12.03
CA ILE A 333 -8.08 -15.91 10.58
C ILE A 333 -8.72 -17.21 10.03
N SER A 334 -8.73 -18.29 10.82
CA SER A 334 -9.40 -19.55 10.45
C SER A 334 -10.86 -19.34 10.12
N ASP A 335 -11.55 -18.51 10.89
CA ASP A 335 -12.99 -18.32 10.78
C ASP A 335 -13.33 -17.55 9.50
N ILE A 336 -12.53 -16.52 9.16
CA ILE A 336 -12.62 -15.80 7.88
C ILE A 336 -12.48 -16.78 6.71
N VAL A 337 -11.46 -17.64 6.76
CA VAL A 337 -11.17 -18.61 5.68
C VAL A 337 -12.27 -19.67 5.57
N GLU A 338 -12.78 -20.18 6.69
CA GLU A 338 -13.87 -21.15 6.71
C GLU A 338 -15.15 -20.57 6.11
N LYS A 339 -15.50 -19.32 6.45
CA LYS A 339 -16.68 -18.65 5.87
C LYS A 339 -16.53 -18.36 4.39
N ALA A 340 -15.33 -17.99 3.95
CA ALA A 340 -15.05 -17.83 2.53
C ALA A 340 -15.22 -19.15 1.76
N LYS A 341 -14.68 -20.26 2.28
CA LYS A 341 -14.85 -21.59 1.67
C LYS A 341 -16.32 -22.02 1.60
N ASP A 342 -17.05 -21.86 2.69
CA ASP A 342 -18.48 -22.16 2.75
C ASP A 342 -19.29 -21.35 1.72
N TYR A 343 -18.91 -20.10 1.46
CA TYR A 343 -19.53 -19.31 0.39
C TYR A 343 -19.17 -19.83 -1.00
N ILE A 344 -17.88 -20.09 -1.27
CA ILE A 344 -17.40 -20.55 -2.58
C ILE A 344 -17.99 -21.92 -2.93
N GLU A 345 -18.06 -22.85 -1.99
CA GLU A 345 -18.69 -24.17 -2.19
C GLU A 345 -20.17 -24.05 -2.59
N LYS A 346 -20.90 -23.06 -2.06
CA LYS A 346 -22.30 -22.80 -2.45
C LYS A 346 -22.42 -22.30 -3.90
N LEU A 347 -21.42 -21.58 -4.41
CA LEU A 347 -21.39 -21.11 -5.79
C LEU A 347 -21.12 -22.22 -6.80
N GLU A 348 -20.36 -23.25 -6.41
CA GLU A 348 -20.06 -24.41 -7.28
C GLU A 348 -21.23 -25.40 -7.37
N MET A 349 -22.14 -25.36 -6.40
CA MET A 349 -23.35 -26.19 -6.36
C MET A 349 -24.54 -25.56 -7.12
N SER A 350 -24.45 -24.29 -7.52
CA SER A 350 -25.50 -23.51 -8.22
C SER A 350 -25.22 -23.38 -9.70
#